data_AF-A0A7Y7D2V4-F1
#
_entry.id   AF-A0A7Y7D2V4-F1
#
_cell.length_a   1.000
_cell.length_b   1.000
_cell.length_c   1.000
_cell.angle_alpha   90.00
_cell.angle_beta   90.00
_cell.angle_gamma   90.00
#
_symmetry.space_group_name_H-M   'P 1'
#
loop_
_entity.id
_entity.type
_entity.pdbx_description
1 polymer ?
#
loop_
_entity_poly.entity_id
_entity_poly.type
_entity_poly.pdbx_seq_one_letter_code
_entity_poly.pdbx_strand_id
1 'polypeptide(L)'
;MFKLNERIDNDTFDICDLSICKVLLMNDQNYPWIILVPMRSDTTELHHLTKEDQIKAMQDIDLASRIMEKMFAPTSLNVAALGNVVSQLHIHIVARFENDPTWPGPIWGQKPAVPYADKNRLEDLRAAFQHLQNLS
;
A
#
# COMPACT_ATOMS: atom_id res chain seq x y z
N MET A 1 6.21 -17.16 12.64
CA MET A 1 6.49 -15.74 12.98
C MET A 1 6.45 -14.96 11.68
N PHE A 2 5.82 -13.79 11.64
CA PHE A 2 5.80 -12.94 10.45
C PHE A 2 7.22 -12.42 10.12
N LYS A 3 7.60 -12.46 8.85
CA LYS A 3 8.82 -11.83 8.30
C LYS A 3 8.44 -11.15 6.98
N LEU A 4 8.79 -9.88 6.81
CA LEU A 4 8.57 -9.17 5.54
C LEU A 4 9.49 -9.75 4.46
N ASN A 5 8.96 -9.92 3.25
CA ASN A 5 9.74 -10.36 2.11
C ASN A 5 10.83 -9.34 1.79
N GLU A 6 12.06 -9.81 1.56
CA GLU A 6 13.24 -8.97 1.36
C GLU A 6 13.12 -8.03 0.15
N ARG A 7 12.39 -8.44 -0.89
CA ARG A 7 12.14 -7.55 -2.03
C ARG A 7 11.19 -6.43 -1.66
N ILE A 8 10.11 -6.73 -0.95
CA ILE A 8 9.19 -5.69 -0.48
C ILE A 8 9.93 -4.72 0.45
N ASP A 9 10.75 -5.24 1.35
CA ASP A 9 11.56 -4.42 2.27
C ASP A 9 12.53 -3.48 1.51
N ASN A 10 13.22 -3.99 0.49
CA ASN A 10 14.14 -3.19 -0.32
C ASN A 10 13.46 -2.15 -1.23
N ASP A 11 12.26 -2.47 -1.72
CA ASP A 11 11.54 -1.63 -2.69
C ASP A 11 10.63 -0.58 -1.99
N THR A 12 10.56 -0.56 -0.65
CA THR A 12 9.60 0.27 0.09
C THR A 12 10.20 0.99 1.30
N PHE A 13 9.43 1.93 1.86
CA PHE A 13 9.72 2.60 3.13
C PHE A 13 8.58 2.34 4.13
N ASP A 14 8.93 2.05 5.39
CA ASP A 14 7.94 1.78 6.46
C ASP A 14 7.22 3.06 6.92
N ILE A 15 5.88 3.02 6.93
CA ILE A 15 5.01 4.13 7.36
C ILE A 15 4.54 3.88 8.80
N CYS A 16 3.76 2.82 9.01
CA CYS A 16 3.21 2.42 10.31
C CYS A 16 2.63 1.00 10.24
N ASP A 17 2.15 0.51 11.38
CA ASP A 17 1.32 -0.71 11.47
C ASP A 17 -0.13 -0.34 11.78
N LEU A 18 -1.07 -1.04 11.14
CA LEU A 18 -2.51 -0.98 11.41
C LEU A 18 -2.94 -2.19 12.25
N SER A 19 -4.23 -2.57 12.19
CA SER A 19 -4.80 -3.68 12.95
C SER A 19 -4.08 -4.99 12.66
N ILE A 20 -3.95 -5.33 11.37
CA ILE A 20 -3.24 -6.52 10.94
C ILE A 20 -2.29 -6.28 9.78
N CYS A 21 -2.31 -5.12 9.14
CA CYS A 21 -1.44 -4.80 8.02
C CYS A 21 -0.31 -3.85 8.42
N LYS A 22 0.91 -4.15 7.94
CA LYS A 22 1.98 -3.15 7.82
C LYS A 22 1.68 -2.24 6.62
N VAL A 23 1.90 -0.94 6.76
CA VAL A 23 1.73 0.06 5.70
C VAL A 23 3.10 0.52 5.22
N LEU A 24 3.34 0.38 3.91
CA LEU A 24 4.60 0.66 3.26
C LEU A 24 4.39 1.65 2.12
N LEU A 25 5.32 2.59 1.93
CA LEU A 25 5.37 3.45 0.75
C LEU A 25 6.23 2.76 -0.31
N MET A 26 5.68 2.49 -1.50
CA MET A 26 6.49 2.03 -2.64
C MET A 26 7.48 3.12 -3.03
N ASN A 27 8.75 2.77 -3.25
CA ASN A 27 9.79 3.71 -3.68
C ASN A 27 9.70 4.01 -5.20
N ASP A 28 8.53 4.48 -5.61
CA ASP A 28 8.24 4.94 -6.97
C ASP A 28 7.43 6.25 -6.91
N GLN A 29 8.07 7.37 -7.22
CA GLN A 29 7.45 8.69 -7.20
C GLN A 29 6.58 8.98 -8.43
N ASN A 30 6.51 8.06 -9.40
CA ASN A 30 5.58 8.20 -10.52
C ASN A 30 4.11 8.28 -10.06
N TYR A 31 3.78 7.65 -8.92
CA TYR A 31 2.42 7.59 -8.37
C TYR A 31 2.46 7.67 -6.83
N PRO A 32 1.44 8.27 -6.17
CA PRO A 32 1.24 8.04 -4.75
C PRO A 32 0.77 6.59 -4.54
N TRP A 33 1.66 5.75 -4.02
CA TRP A 33 1.48 4.29 -3.98
C TRP A 33 1.92 3.72 -2.63
N ILE A 34 0.94 3.19 -1.88
CA ILE A 34 1.21 2.41 -0.67
C ILE A 34 0.91 0.93 -0.88
N ILE A 35 1.55 0.10 -0.06
CA ILE A 35 1.35 -1.35 0.00
C ILE A 35 0.96 -1.71 1.42
N LEU A 36 -0.10 -2.51 1.55
CA LEU A 36 -0.47 -3.17 2.79
C LEU A 36 0.03 -4.61 2.78
N VAL A 37 0.68 -5.04 3.86
CA VAL A 37 1.14 -6.43 4.04
C VAL A 37 0.52 -6.98 5.32
N PRO A 38 -0.45 -7.91 5.24
CA PRO A 38 -0.97 -8.59 6.41
C PRO A 38 0.15 -9.29 7.19
N MET A 39 0.27 -8.99 8.48
CA MET A 39 1.26 -9.51 9.40
C MET A 39 0.90 -10.94 9.84
N ARG A 40 0.78 -11.84 8.86
CA ARG A 40 0.50 -13.28 9.02
C ARG A 40 1.55 -14.05 8.23
N SER A 41 2.08 -15.12 8.81
CA SER A 41 3.05 -15.98 8.14
C SER A 41 2.38 -16.79 7.04
N ASP A 42 3.14 -17.12 5.99
CA ASP A 42 2.77 -18.09 4.94
C ASP A 42 1.45 -17.79 4.21
N THR A 43 1.02 -16.52 4.23
CA THR A 43 -0.18 -16.06 3.52
C THR A 43 0.21 -15.50 2.16
N THR A 44 -0.34 -16.06 1.10
CA THR A 44 -0.11 -15.61 -0.29
C THR A 44 -1.35 -15.00 -0.93
N GLU A 45 -2.54 -15.44 -0.50
CA GLU A 45 -3.83 -15.00 -1.05
C GLU A 45 -4.73 -14.47 0.06
N LEU A 46 -5.62 -13.51 -0.27
CA LEU A 46 -6.60 -12.97 0.68
C LEU A 46 -7.46 -14.08 1.32
N HIS A 47 -7.81 -15.11 0.55
CA HIS A 47 -8.65 -16.20 1.03
C HIS A 47 -7.91 -17.21 1.93
N HIS A 48 -6.58 -17.15 2.03
CA HIS A 48 -5.79 -17.93 2.99
C HIS A 48 -5.88 -17.37 4.41
N LEU A 49 -6.23 -16.09 4.56
CA LEU A 49 -6.49 -15.48 5.87
C LEU A 49 -7.71 -16.13 6.53
N THR A 50 -7.74 -16.15 7.86
CA THR A 50 -8.94 -16.53 8.61
C THR A 50 -10.09 -15.56 8.28
N LYS A 51 -11.35 -15.95 8.54
CA LYS A 51 -12.49 -15.05 8.29
C LYS A 51 -12.41 -13.76 9.10
N GLU A 52 -11.91 -13.84 10.32
CA GLU A 52 -11.66 -12.68 11.17
C GLU A 52 -10.57 -11.78 10.59
N ASP A 53 -9.47 -12.35 10.10
CA ASP A 53 -8.39 -11.58 9.49
C ASP A 53 -8.79 -11.02 8.12
N GLN A 54 -9.65 -11.68 7.34
CA GLN A 54 -10.21 -11.12 6.10
C GLN A 54 -11.00 -9.83 6.39
N ILE A 55 -11.80 -9.83 7.46
CA ILE A 55 -12.56 -8.64 7.89
C ILE A 55 -11.61 -7.52 8.31
N LYS A 56 -10.61 -7.83 9.14
CA LYS A 56 -9.61 -6.84 9.59
C LYS A 56 -8.76 -6.30 8.43
N ALA A 57 -8.36 -7.14 7.48
CA ALA A 57 -7.65 -6.72 6.27
C ALA A 57 -8.49 -5.73 5.47
N MET A 58 -9.80 -6.01 5.32
CA MET A 58 -10.71 -5.11 4.62
C MET A 58 -10.87 -3.76 5.34
N GLN A 59 -10.90 -3.76 6.67
CA GLN A 59 -10.93 -2.54 7.48
C GLN A 59 -9.63 -1.73 7.30
N ASP A 60 -8.48 -2.39 7.31
CA ASP A 60 -7.18 -1.74 7.06
C ASP A 60 -7.11 -1.18 5.62
N ILE A 61 -7.64 -1.88 4.62
CA ILE A 61 -7.74 -1.43 3.22
C ILE A 61 -8.65 -0.19 3.11
N ASP A 62 -9.82 -0.19 3.75
CA ASP A 62 -10.76 0.94 3.74
C ASP A 62 -10.12 2.18 4.38
N LEU A 63 -9.52 2.04 5.56
CA LEU A 63 -8.83 3.14 6.25
C LEU A 63 -7.71 3.74 5.39
N ALA A 64 -6.81 2.89 4.87
CA ALA A 64 -5.70 3.34 4.05
C ALA A 64 -6.18 3.99 2.74
N SER A 65 -7.24 3.46 2.13
CA SER A 65 -7.84 4.05 0.92
C SER A 65 -8.42 5.43 1.19
N ARG A 66 -9.16 5.62 2.29
CA ARG A 66 -9.69 6.95 2.68
C ARG A 66 -8.60 7.97 2.96
N ILE A 67 -7.48 7.53 3.56
CA ILE A 67 -6.30 8.38 3.77
C ILE A 67 -5.74 8.84 2.43
N MET A 68 -5.48 7.90 1.53
CA MET A 68 -4.94 8.19 0.20
C MET A 68 -5.89 9.12 -0.59
N GLU A 69 -7.19 8.85 -0.55
CA GLU A 69 -8.20 9.70 -1.21
C GLU A 69 -8.18 11.13 -0.66
N LYS A 70 -8.19 11.29 0.67
CA LYS A 70 -8.18 12.61 1.32
C LYS A 70 -6.89 13.39 1.06
N MET A 71 -5.74 12.71 1.07
CA MET A 71 -4.44 13.36 0.89
C MET A 71 -4.19 13.78 -0.56
N PHE A 72 -4.59 12.95 -1.52
CA PHE A 72 -4.19 13.12 -2.91
C PHE A 72 -5.32 13.58 -3.83
N ALA A 73 -6.58 13.52 -3.39
CA ALA A 73 -7.77 13.80 -4.19
C ALA A 73 -7.68 13.22 -5.62
N PRO A 74 -7.39 11.90 -5.77
CA PRO A 74 -7.17 11.31 -7.07
C PRO A 74 -8.44 11.25 -7.91
N THR A 75 -8.27 11.13 -9.23
CA THR A 75 -9.38 10.79 -10.14
C THR A 75 -9.95 9.41 -9.81
N SER A 76 -9.09 8.46 -9.42
CA SER A 76 -9.50 7.11 -9.02
C SER A 76 -8.47 6.47 -8.09
N LEU A 77 -8.90 5.52 -7.25
CA LEU A 77 -8.00 4.62 -6.53
C LEU A 77 -7.95 3.25 -7.22
N ASN A 78 -6.76 2.72 -7.42
CA ASN A 78 -6.59 1.31 -7.79
C ASN A 78 -6.20 0.51 -6.56
N VAL A 79 -6.99 -0.53 -6.24
CA VAL A 79 -6.72 -1.46 -5.14
C VAL A 79 -6.61 -2.87 -5.71
N ALA A 80 -5.49 -3.54 -5.47
CA ALA A 80 -5.26 -4.88 -6.04
C ALA A 80 -4.32 -5.73 -5.18
N ALA A 81 -4.65 -7.02 -5.05
CA ALA A 81 -3.73 -8.06 -4.61
C ALA A 81 -3.37 -8.90 -5.85
N LEU A 82 -2.09 -8.91 -6.24
CA LEU A 82 -1.61 -9.63 -7.43
C LEU A 82 -0.71 -10.80 -7.05
N GLY A 83 0.50 -10.54 -6.55
CA GLY A 83 1.36 -11.59 -5.99
C GLY A 83 2.16 -12.44 -6.98
N ASN A 84 2.09 -12.20 -8.29
CA ASN A 84 2.77 -13.04 -9.30
C ASN A 84 4.31 -13.08 -9.17
N VAL A 85 4.93 -12.00 -8.69
CA VAL A 85 6.41 -11.92 -8.56
C VAL A 85 6.88 -12.09 -7.12
N VAL A 86 6.13 -11.57 -6.15
CA VAL A 86 6.36 -11.80 -4.72
C VAL A 86 5.12 -12.47 -4.16
N SER A 87 5.26 -13.72 -3.72
CA SER A 87 4.13 -14.53 -3.28
C SER A 87 3.55 -14.11 -1.94
N GLN A 88 4.33 -13.47 -1.06
CA GLN A 88 3.79 -12.96 0.21
C GLN A 88 2.63 -12.00 -0.08
N LEU A 89 1.48 -12.23 0.54
CA LEU A 89 0.28 -11.43 0.33
C LEU A 89 0.58 -9.96 0.60
N HIS A 90 0.31 -9.14 -0.40
CA HIS A 90 0.41 -7.70 -0.31
C HIS A 90 -0.66 -7.05 -1.20
N ILE A 91 -1.19 -5.92 -0.75
CA ILE A 91 -2.28 -5.20 -1.40
C ILE A 91 -1.77 -3.82 -1.79
N HIS A 92 -1.82 -3.52 -3.07
CA HIS A 92 -1.46 -2.21 -3.61
C HIS A 92 -2.66 -1.27 -3.46
N ILE A 93 -2.40 -0.03 -3.04
CA ILE A 93 -3.36 1.09 -3.07
C ILE A 93 -2.66 2.26 -3.76
N VAL A 94 -3.18 2.66 -4.91
CA VAL A 94 -2.55 3.64 -5.80
C VAL A 94 -3.52 4.77 -6.13
N ALA A 95 -3.12 6.01 -5.86
CA ALA A 95 -3.82 7.21 -6.31
C ALA A 95 -3.52 7.46 -7.80
N ARG A 96 -4.57 7.49 -8.63
CA ARG A 96 -4.49 7.62 -10.09
C ARG A 96 -5.05 8.96 -10.56
N PHE A 97 -4.47 9.49 -11.63
CA PHE A 97 -4.84 10.79 -12.21
C PHE A 97 -4.88 10.69 -13.73
N GLU A 98 -5.75 11.47 -14.38
CA GLU A 98 -5.84 11.47 -15.86
C GLU A 98 -4.53 11.85 -16.56
N ASN A 99 -3.66 12.59 -15.87
CA ASN A 99 -2.35 13.02 -16.36
C ASN A 99 -1.18 12.16 -15.83
N ASP A 100 -1.46 11.05 -15.13
CA ASP A 100 -0.39 10.15 -14.67
C ASP A 100 0.23 9.37 -15.85
N PRO A 101 1.47 8.85 -15.71
CA PRO A 101 2.23 8.29 -16.83
C PRO A 101 1.60 7.10 -17.55
N THR A 102 0.56 6.46 -17.00
CA THR A 102 -0.03 5.23 -17.56
C THR A 102 -1.54 5.25 -17.65
N TRP A 103 -2.21 6.35 -17.28
CA TRP A 103 -3.66 6.47 -17.41
C TRP A 103 -4.13 6.24 -18.87
N PRO A 104 -5.23 5.49 -19.11
CA PRO A 104 -6.12 4.81 -18.15
C PRO A 104 -5.70 3.35 -17.83
N GLY A 105 -4.53 2.92 -18.28
CA GLY A 105 -4.01 1.57 -18.07
C GLY A 105 -3.53 1.30 -16.63
N PRO A 106 -3.18 0.04 -16.32
CA PRO A 106 -2.58 -0.32 -15.03
C PRO A 106 -1.18 0.28 -14.88
N ILE A 107 -0.71 0.47 -13.64
CA ILE A 107 0.65 0.96 -13.39
C ILE A 107 1.72 -0.14 -13.50
N TRP A 108 1.34 -1.40 -13.24
CA TRP A 108 2.29 -2.49 -13.04
C TRP A 108 3.03 -2.85 -14.33
N GLY A 109 4.36 -2.73 -14.31
CA GLY A 109 5.24 -3.12 -15.42
C GLY A 109 5.27 -2.16 -16.62
N GLN A 110 4.60 -1.00 -16.53
CA GLN A 110 4.51 -0.07 -17.66
C GLN A 110 5.65 0.97 -17.72
N LYS A 111 6.15 1.39 -16.55
CA LYS A 111 7.23 2.38 -16.43
C LYS A 111 8.27 1.88 -15.42
N PRO A 112 9.56 2.20 -15.61
CA PRO A 112 10.56 2.03 -14.56
C PRO A 112 10.19 2.85 -13.33
N ALA A 113 10.43 2.28 -12.14
CA ALA A 113 10.27 3.01 -10.88
C ALA A 113 11.24 4.19 -10.82
N VAL A 114 10.75 5.32 -10.33
CA VAL A 114 11.58 6.50 -10.08
C VAL A 114 11.71 6.69 -8.56
N PRO A 115 12.90 6.48 -7.96
CA PRO A 115 13.06 6.63 -6.52
C PRO A 115 12.73 8.06 -6.04
N TYR A 116 12.23 8.18 -4.82
CA TYR A 116 12.07 9.48 -4.18
C TYR A 116 13.44 10.13 -3.92
N ALA A 117 13.58 11.41 -4.30
CA ALA A 117 14.81 12.17 -4.07
C ALA A 117 14.97 12.63 -2.61
N ASP A 118 13.85 12.83 -1.90
CA ASP A 118 13.78 13.19 -0.49
C ASP A 118 12.73 12.33 0.23
N LYS A 119 12.54 12.55 1.53
CA LYS A 119 11.59 11.79 2.36
C LYS A 119 10.29 12.54 2.64
N ASN A 120 10.00 13.65 1.96
CA ASN A 120 8.83 14.47 2.27
C ASN A 120 7.52 13.68 2.14
N ARG A 121 7.36 12.91 1.06
CA ARG A 121 6.19 12.04 0.86
C ARG A 121 6.01 11.03 2.00
N LEU A 122 7.10 10.45 2.49
CA LEU A 122 7.06 9.47 3.58
C LEU A 122 6.59 10.12 4.88
N GLU A 123 7.14 11.29 5.22
CA GLU A 123 6.77 12.01 6.44
C GLU A 123 5.33 12.53 6.39
N ASP A 124 4.86 13.02 5.23
CA ASP A 124 3.47 13.43 5.03
C ASP A 124 2.50 12.26 5.28
N LEU A 125 2.82 11.08 4.75
CA LEU A 125 2.02 9.87 4.94
C LEU A 125 2.04 9.43 6.41
N ARG A 126 3.21 9.40 7.07
CA ARG A 126 3.31 9.08 8.50
C ARG A 126 2.43 9.98 9.35
N ALA A 127 2.47 11.29 9.10
CA ALA A 127 1.63 12.26 9.80
C ALA A 127 0.13 11.99 9.58
N ALA A 128 -0.28 11.70 8.33
CA ALA A 128 -1.67 11.43 8.00
C ALA A 128 -2.21 10.14 8.65
N PHE A 129 -1.43 9.06 8.63
CA PHE A 129 -1.78 7.81 9.29
C PHE A 129 -1.84 7.97 10.82
N GLN A 130 -0.87 8.66 11.42
CA GLN A 130 -0.86 8.91 12.87
C GLN A 130 -2.07 9.74 13.33
N HIS A 131 -2.46 10.76 12.57
CA HIS A 131 -3.60 11.61 12.93
C HIS A 131 -4.91 10.82 13.03
N LEU A 132 -5.14 9.88 12.10
CA LEU A 132 -6.38 9.10 12.05
C LEU A 132 -6.41 7.94 13.03
N GLN A 133 -5.26 7.34 13.33
CA GLN A 133 -5.16 6.34 14.40
C GLN A 133 -5.52 6.93 15.77
N ASN A 134 -5.27 8.22 16.01
CA ASN A 134 -5.63 8.90 17.26
C ASN A 134 -7.11 9.29 17.37
N LEU A 135 -7.89 9.17 16.29
CA LEU A 135 -9.32 9.47 16.25
C LEU A 135 -10.21 8.22 16.37
N SER A 136 -9.58 7.03 16.43
CA SER A 136 -10.22 5.71 16.52
C SER A 136 -10.18 5.19 17.96
#